data_AF-Q7VEA0-F1
#
_entry.id   AF-Q7VEA0-F1
#
_cell.length_a   1.000
_cell.length_b   1.000
_cell.length_c   1.000
_cell.angle_alpha   90.00
_cell.angle_beta   90.00
_cell.angle_gamma   90.00
#
_symmetry.space_group_name_H-M   'P 1'
#
loop_
_entity.id
_entity.type
_entity.pdbx_description
1 polymer ?
#
loop_
_entity_poly.entity_id
_entity_poly.type
_entity_poly.pdbx_seq_one_letter_code
_entity_poly.pdbx_strand_id
1 'polypeptide(L)'
;MNRTSTIIWLGIIFIFILPTSAGRFFVDIAGGLLFLIFFIIFLISGVAWLSWRSLKSNIKTCTNCGSSYITDSILCPICGSNNNIVPEEINNNIPASSATIDIKAEETE
;
A
#
# COMPACT_ATOMS: atom_id res chain seq x y z
N MET A 1 -2.09 -41.15 27.24
CA MET A 1 -2.27 -41.98 26.04
C MET A 1 -3.76 -42.20 25.77
N ASN A 2 -4.51 -41.14 25.49
CA ASN A 2 -5.98 -41.16 25.34
C ASN A 2 -6.57 -39.91 24.66
N ARG A 3 -5.83 -38.80 24.54
CA ARG A 3 -6.31 -37.56 23.89
C ARG A 3 -6.71 -37.73 22.43
N THR A 4 -6.04 -38.62 21.69
CA THR A 4 -6.39 -38.94 20.30
C THR A 4 -7.79 -39.56 20.20
N SER A 5 -8.17 -40.44 21.14
CA SER A 5 -9.51 -41.05 21.16
C SER A 5 -10.60 -40.00 21.36
N THR A 6 -10.36 -38.98 22.20
CA THR A 6 -11.32 -37.89 22.42
C THR A 6 -11.50 -37.01 21.19
N ILE A 7 -10.43 -36.66 20.47
CA ILE A 7 -10.51 -35.85 19.24
C ILE A 7 -11.21 -36.63 18.12
N ILE A 8 -10.91 -37.92 17.98
CA ILE A 8 -11.55 -38.80 17.00
C ILE A 8 -13.04 -38.93 17.31
N TRP A 9 -13.40 -39.13 18.58
CA TRP A 9 -14.80 -39.24 18.99
C TRP A 9 -15.56 -37.92 18.81
N LEU A 10 -14.92 -36.78 19.10
CA LEU A 10 -15.49 -35.45 18.86
C LEU A 10 -15.73 -35.19 17.37
N GLY A 11 -14.78 -35.58 16.51
CA GLY A 11 -14.94 -35.50 15.06
C GLY A 11 -16.08 -36.38 14.53
N ILE A 12 -16.27 -37.57 15.10
CA ILE A 12 -17.37 -38.48 14.77
C ILE A 12 -18.72 -37.91 15.24
N ILE A 13 -18.81 -37.33 16.44
CA ILE A 13 -20.02 -36.62 16.88
C ILE A 13 -20.34 -35.48 15.92
N PHE A 14 -19.32 -34.72 15.51
CA PHE A 14 -19.48 -33.58 14.64
C PHE A 14 -19.97 -34.00 13.24
N ILE A 15 -19.36 -35.03 12.63
CA ILE A 15 -19.79 -35.54 11.32
C ILE A 15 -21.20 -36.12 11.33
N PHE A 16 -21.67 -36.64 12.48
CA PHE A 16 -23.04 -37.15 12.65
C PHE A 16 -24.05 -36.03 12.95
N ILE A 17 -23.60 -34.91 13.54
CA ILE A 17 -24.43 -33.70 13.74
C ILE A 17 -24.57 -32.88 12.45
N LEU A 18 -23.56 -32.87 11.57
CA LEU A 18 -23.59 -32.17 10.28
C LEU A 18 -24.82 -32.52 9.40
N PRO A 19 -25.25 -33.79 9.25
CA PRO A 19 -26.45 -34.14 8.48
C PRO A 19 -27.76 -33.82 9.19
N THR A 20 -27.74 -33.40 10.46
CA THR A 20 -28.97 -32.99 11.16
C THR A 20 -29.39 -31.57 10.76
N SER A 21 -30.70 -31.32 10.73
CA SER A 21 -31.27 -30.01 10.37
C SER A 21 -30.73 -28.86 11.22
N ALA A 22 -30.37 -29.13 12.48
CA ALA A 22 -29.77 -28.13 13.37
C ALA A 22 -28.30 -27.85 13.00
N GLY A 23 -27.51 -28.89 12.67
CA GLY A 23 -26.12 -28.73 12.26
C GLY A 23 -25.96 -27.89 11.00
N ARG A 24 -26.85 -28.07 10.02
CA ARG A 24 -26.86 -27.27 8.80
C ARG A 24 -27.08 -25.77 9.05
N PHE A 25 -27.95 -25.42 9.99
CA PHE A 25 -28.18 -24.02 10.36
C PHE A 25 -26.92 -23.31 10.89
N PHE A 26 -26.16 -23.99 11.75
CA PHE A 26 -24.89 -23.43 12.26
C PHE A 26 -23.84 -23.32 11.15
N VAL A 27 -23.78 -24.31 10.25
CA VAL A 27 -22.84 -24.29 9.11
C VAL A 27 -23.20 -23.19 8.10
N ASP A 28 -24.49 -22.97 7.82
CA ASP A 28 -24.93 -21.91 6.92
C ASP A 28 -24.66 -20.51 7.51
N ILE A 29 -24.87 -20.32 8.82
CA ILE A 29 -24.53 -19.05 9.50
C ILE A 29 -23.01 -18.85 9.54
N ALA A 30 -22.24 -19.88 9.93
CA ALA A 30 -20.78 -19.79 9.99
C ALA A 30 -20.18 -19.58 8.60
N GLY A 31 -20.71 -20.25 7.58
CA GLY A 31 -20.31 -20.10 6.19
C GLY A 31 -20.61 -18.68 5.68
N GLY A 32 -21.84 -18.20 5.86
CA GLY A 32 -22.22 -16.84 5.47
C GLY A 32 -21.39 -15.77 6.16
N LEU A 33 -21.15 -15.92 7.47
CA LEU A 33 -20.33 -15.00 8.25
C LEU A 33 -18.86 -15.01 7.80
N LEU A 34 -18.28 -16.19 7.56
CA LEU A 34 -16.91 -16.31 7.05
C LEU A 34 -16.76 -15.66 5.68
N PHE A 35 -17.71 -15.90 4.77
CA PHE A 35 -17.72 -15.25 3.45
C PHE A 35 -17.82 -13.73 3.57
N LEU A 36 -18.67 -13.23 4.46
CA LEU A 36 -18.84 -11.80 4.68
C LEU A 36 -17.57 -11.16 5.23
N ILE A 37 -16.92 -11.78 6.21
CA ILE A 37 -15.64 -11.30 6.77
C ILE A 37 -14.56 -11.30 5.68
N PHE A 38 -14.45 -12.38 4.91
CA PHE A 38 -13.48 -12.49 3.82
C PHE A 38 -13.71 -11.43 2.74
N PHE A 39 -14.98 -11.18 2.39
CA PHE A 39 -15.35 -10.16 1.42
C PHE A 39 -15.02 -8.75 1.91
N ILE A 40 -15.26 -8.46 3.19
CA ILE A 40 -14.87 -7.18 3.81
C ILE A 40 -13.35 -6.99 3.76
N ILE A 41 -12.58 -8.02 4.14
CA ILE A 41 -11.11 -7.97 4.08
C ILE A 41 -10.66 -7.70 2.64
N PHE A 42 -11.26 -8.36 1.67
CA PHE A 42 -10.95 -8.17 0.25
C PHE A 42 -11.24 -6.73 -0.20
N LEU A 43 -12.40 -6.17 0.17
CA LEU A 43 -12.75 -4.78 -0.13
C LEU A 43 -11.79 -3.78 0.52
N ILE A 44 -11.50 -3.94 1.82
CA ILE A 44 -10.58 -3.06 2.54
C ILE A 44 -9.20 -3.12 1.91
N SER A 45 -8.71 -4.31 1.56
CA SER A 45 -7.43 -4.48 0.90
C SER A 45 -7.38 -3.75 -0.45
N GLY A 46 -8.46 -3.80 -1.23
CA GLY A 46 -8.56 -3.06 -2.49
C GLY A 46 -8.50 -1.55 -2.28
N VAL A 47 -9.33 -1.02 -1.36
CA VAL A 47 -9.37 0.42 -1.06
C VAL A 47 -8.05 0.90 -0.46
N ALA A 48 -7.43 0.13 0.43
CA ALA A 48 -6.13 0.43 1.00
C ALA A 48 -5.04 0.51 -0.08
N TRP A 49 -5.05 -0.40 -1.05
CA TRP A 49 -4.10 -0.39 -2.16
C TRP A 49 -4.23 0.86 -3.03
N LEU A 50 -5.46 1.23 -3.41
CA LEU A 50 -5.71 2.44 -4.19
C LEU A 50 -5.33 3.71 -3.40
N SER A 51 -5.70 3.76 -2.12
CA SER A 51 -5.42 4.91 -1.26
C SER A 51 -3.92 5.11 -1.03
N TRP A 52 -3.16 4.01 -0.88
CA TRP A 52 -1.71 4.05 -0.71
C TRP A 52 -1.00 4.64 -1.93
N ARG A 53 -1.48 4.30 -3.14
CA ARG A 53 -0.91 4.82 -4.38
C ARG A 53 -1.08 6.34 -4.48
N SER A 54 -2.25 6.84 -4.10
CA SER A 54 -2.53 8.29 -4.05
C SER A 54 -1.73 9.01 -2.97
N LEU A 55 -1.51 8.39 -1.80
CA LEU A 55 -0.68 9.00 -0.76
C LEU A 55 0.77 9.15 -1.22
N LYS A 56 1.32 8.12 -1.86
CA LYS A 56 2.70 8.13 -2.35
C LYS A 56 2.95 9.20 -3.41
N SER A 57 1.97 9.49 -4.29
CA SER A 57 2.15 10.49 -5.35
C SER A 57 2.20 11.94 -4.82
N ASN A 58 1.67 12.18 -3.63
CA ASN A 58 1.57 13.53 -3.05
C ASN A 58 2.70 13.86 -2.07
N ILE A 59 3.65 12.94 -1.85
CA ILE A 59 4.81 13.22 -1.01
C ILE A 59 5.79 14.09 -1.81
N LYS A 60 5.99 15.33 -1.36
CA LYS A 60 6.97 16.27 -1.89
C LYS A 60 8.21 16.26 -1.00
N THR A 61 9.39 16.31 -1.60
CA THR A 61 10.67 16.46 -0.88
C THR A 61 11.19 17.88 -1.06
N CYS A 62 11.69 18.49 0.01
CA CYS A 62 12.34 19.80 -0.09
C CYS A 62 13.80 19.62 -0.51
N THR A 63 14.25 20.35 -1.53
CA THR A 63 15.64 20.31 -2.01
C THR A 63 16.63 21.01 -1.07
N ASN A 64 16.15 21.94 -0.24
CA ASN A 64 17.02 22.73 0.64
C ASN A 64 17.35 22.00 1.96
N CYS A 65 16.37 21.33 2.58
CA CYS A 65 16.54 20.65 3.87
C CYS A 65 16.34 19.12 3.81
N GLY A 66 15.97 18.56 2.66
CA GLY A 66 15.77 17.12 2.49
C GLY A 66 14.51 16.54 3.14
N SER A 67 13.66 17.36 3.76
CA SER A 67 12.47 16.87 4.45
C SER A 67 11.35 16.48 3.49
N SER A 68 10.67 15.36 3.77
CA SER A 68 9.47 14.92 3.07
C SER A 68 8.21 15.47 3.75
N TYR A 69 7.30 16.07 2.99
CA TYR A 69 6.03 16.59 3.51
C TYR A 69 4.88 16.42 2.49
N ILE A 70 3.65 16.47 2.97
CA ILE A 70 2.43 16.18 2.18
C ILE A 70 1.56 17.45 2.00
N THR A 71 1.91 18.55 2.67
CA THR A 71 1.15 19.82 2.62
C THR A 71 1.39 20.59 1.31
N ASP A 72 0.33 21.17 0.74
CA ASP A 72 0.37 22.08 -0.41
C ASP A 72 0.73 23.53 -0.02
N SER A 73 1.77 23.71 0.80
CA SER A 73 2.28 25.03 1.16
C SER A 73 3.43 25.42 0.24
N ILE A 74 3.41 26.67 -0.23
CA ILE A 74 4.47 27.30 -1.05
C ILE A 74 5.80 27.36 -0.28
N LEU A 75 5.72 27.49 1.04
CA LEU A 75 6.85 27.50 1.96
C LEU A 75 6.98 26.12 2.61
N CYS A 76 8.20 25.61 2.70
CA CYS A 76 8.49 24.38 3.42
C CYS A 76 8.15 24.56 4.91
N PRO A 77 7.31 23.68 5.50
CA PRO A 77 6.88 23.83 6.90
C PRO A 77 8.00 23.64 7.93
N ILE A 78 9.16 23.13 7.52
CA ILE A 78 10.27 22.79 8.41
C ILE A 78 11.37 23.86 8.36
N CYS A 79 11.73 24.34 7.17
CA CYS A 79 12.83 25.30 6.99
C CYS A 79 12.38 26.67 6.43
N GLY A 80 11.12 26.84 6.05
CA GLY A 80 10.60 28.09 5.48
C GLY A 80 11.07 28.40 4.05
N SER A 81 11.83 27.51 3.41
CA SER A 81 12.28 27.69 2.03
C SER A 81 11.09 27.73 1.06
N ASN A 82 11.11 28.62 0.09
CA ASN A 82 10.15 28.56 -1.03
C ASN A 82 10.45 27.28 -1.80
N ASN A 83 9.45 26.41 -1.96
CA ASN A 83 9.56 25.15 -2.70
C ASN A 83 8.81 25.25 -4.04
N ASN A 84 8.65 26.47 -4.59
CA ASN A 84 8.20 26.68 -5.97
C ASN A 84 9.33 26.23 -6.90
N ILE A 85 9.53 24.92 -6.98
CA ILE A 85 10.09 24.30 -8.16
C ILE A 85 8.93 24.38 -9.17
N VAL A 86 8.75 25.56 -9.79
CA VAL A 86 8.30 25.56 -11.17
C VAL A 86 9.37 24.70 -11.84
N PRO A 87 9.07 23.49 -12.34
CA PRO A 87 9.99 22.91 -13.29
C PRO A 87 10.04 23.97 -14.38
N GLU A 88 11.15 24.70 -14.48
CA GLU A 88 11.47 25.32 -15.75
C GLU A 88 11.24 24.20 -16.74
N GLU A 89 10.23 24.34 -17.59
CA GLU A 89 10.09 23.47 -18.74
C GLU A 89 11.37 23.72 -19.51
N ILE A 90 12.38 22.92 -19.20
CA ILE A 90 13.57 22.78 -19.99
C ILE A 90 13.06 22.06 -21.25
N ASN A 91 12.42 22.83 -22.11
CA ASN A 91 12.03 22.46 -23.46
C ASN A 91 13.32 22.49 -24.28
N ASN A 92 14.28 21.66 -23.88
CA ASN A 92 15.54 21.47 -24.57
C ASN A 92 15.29 20.54 -25.76
N ASN A 93 14.41 20.96 -26.67
CA ASN A 93 14.42 20.46 -28.04
C ASN A 93 15.49 21.22 -28.84
N ILE A 94 16.68 21.36 -28.26
CA ILE A 94 17.83 21.95 -28.92
C ILE A 94 18.48 20.79 -29.67
N PRO A 95 18.54 20.82 -31.01
CA PRO A 95 19.15 19.74 -31.76
C PRO A 95 20.61 19.58 -31.33
N ALA A 96 21.06 18.34 -31.16
CA ALA A 96 22.41 18.03 -30.66
C ALA A 96 23.53 18.70 -31.48
N SER A 97 23.25 19.06 -32.74
CA SER A 97 24.17 19.78 -33.63
C SER A 97 24.43 21.24 -33.24
N SER A 98 23.60 21.85 -32.39
CA SER A 98 23.75 23.24 -31.94
C SER A 98 24.11 23.38 -30.46
N ALA A 99 24.33 22.26 -29.75
CA ALA A 99 24.71 22.27 -28.34
C ALA A 99 26.23 22.13 -28.18
N THR A 100 26.85 23.07 -27.48
CA THR A 100 28.25 22.99 -27.05
C THR A 100 28.28 22.52 -25.59
N ILE A 101 29.04 21.46 -25.32
CA ILE A 101 29.20 20.91 -23.96
C ILE A 101 30.59 21.32 -23.46
N ASP A 102 30.64 22.23 -22.49
CA ASP A 102 31.88 22.58 -21.79
C ASP A 102 32.17 21.52 -20.71
N ILE A 103 33.23 20.73 -20.93
CA ILE A 103 33.68 19.71 -19.99
C ILE A 103 34.76 20.33 -19.11
N LYS A 104 34.49 20.43 -17.81
CA LYS A 104 35.52 20.81 -16.83
C LYS A 104 36.19 19.54 -16.31
N ALA A 105 37.46 19.35 -16.65
CA ALA A 105 38.24 18.24 -16.13
C ALA A 105 38.62 18.51 -14.66
N GLU A 106 38.47 17.50 -13.81
CA GLU A 106 38.97 17.52 -12.43
C GLU A 106 40.27 16.72 -12.38
N GLU A 107 41.31 17.36 -11.87
CA GLU A 107 42.65 16.79 -11.75
C GLU A 107 42.71 15.99 -10.45
N THR A 108 42.78 14.65 -10.54
CA THR A 108 42.97 13.79 -9.37
C THR A 108 44.46 13.63 -9.08
N GLU A 109 44.86 14.02 -7.86
CA GLU A 109 46.20 13.84 -7.26
C GLU A 109 46.41 12.43 -6.70
#